data_AF-A0A6Y2VWN4-F1
#
_entry.id   AF-A0A6Y2VWN4-F1
#
_cell.length_a   1.000
_cell.length_b   1.000
_cell.length_c   1.000
_cell.angle_alpha   90.00
_cell.angle_beta   90.00
_cell.angle_gamma   90.00
#
_symmetry.space_group_name_H-M   'P 1'
#
loop_
_entity.id
_entity.type
_entity.pdbx_description
1 polymer ?
#
loop_
_entity_poly.entity_id
_entity_poly.type
_entity_poly.pdbx_seq_one_letter_code
_entity_poly.pdbx_strand_id
1 'polypeptide(L)'
;MTSNKTLLARTGEWQTSRTGKFQTTGFENVDNAFATLISNIFSDILLVAPAPEEKRFASFLNRPPAERVYVARFDNAIEFLKAVRRANAGQGRKPENQNINRDALPLVNISRTMDINYINDDQQIDRKKVASFCEPDTGMPLAELEYTQAILTYDVTLMATDKATMSLMCNSLGARLRLMTGTQFEATTHLVRVPVPLICSIQDAKEVGFTDVSAPIGEERIYATQAPISVIADVITAWELDAKRIITETSISMG
;
A
#
# COMPACT_ATOMS: atom_id res chain seq x y z
N MET A 1 -21.79 -28.17 -61.87
CA MET A 1 -21.16 -29.06 -60.87
C MET A 1 -20.69 -28.19 -59.71
N THR A 2 -21.44 -28.14 -58.62
CA THR A 2 -21.05 -27.47 -57.39
C THR A 2 -20.04 -28.36 -56.67
N SER A 3 -18.78 -27.92 -56.62
CA SER A 3 -17.73 -28.63 -55.89
C SER A 3 -18.13 -28.75 -54.42
N ASN A 4 -18.26 -29.99 -53.92
CA ASN A 4 -18.59 -30.27 -52.52
C ASN A 4 -17.42 -29.82 -51.65
N LYS A 5 -17.57 -28.66 -51.00
CA LYS A 5 -16.65 -28.20 -49.96
C LYS A 5 -17.05 -28.81 -48.63
N THR A 6 -16.18 -29.65 -48.06
CA THR A 6 -16.37 -30.20 -46.71
C THR A 6 -15.67 -29.27 -45.72
N LEU A 7 -16.43 -28.68 -44.79
CA LEU A 7 -15.90 -27.91 -43.68
C LEU A 7 -15.15 -28.85 -42.72
N LEU A 8 -13.87 -28.57 -42.47
CA LEU A 8 -13.01 -29.39 -41.61
C LEU A 8 -12.90 -28.81 -40.20
N ALA A 9 -12.81 -27.48 -40.09
CA ALA A 9 -12.67 -26.81 -38.81
C ALA A 9 -13.23 -25.38 -38.89
N ARG A 10 -13.76 -24.91 -37.76
CA ARG A 10 -14.12 -23.52 -37.53
C ARG A 10 -13.40 -23.07 -36.27
N THR A 11 -12.40 -22.20 -36.41
CA THR A 11 -11.72 -21.58 -35.28
C THR A 11 -12.20 -20.15 -35.11
N GLY A 12 -12.37 -19.71 -33.87
CA GLY A 12 -12.78 -18.35 -33.55
C GLY A 12 -11.73 -17.69 -32.67
N GLU A 13 -11.12 -16.62 -33.15
CA GLU A 13 -10.12 -15.84 -32.42
C GLU A 13 -10.64 -14.43 -32.15
N TRP A 14 -10.31 -13.87 -30.99
CA TRP A 14 -10.61 -12.48 -30.67
C TRP A 14 -9.47 -11.60 -31.17
N GLN A 15 -9.77 -10.68 -32.07
CA GLN A 15 -8.88 -9.58 -32.42
C GLN A 15 -9.22 -8.38 -31.54
N THR A 16 -8.24 -7.83 -30.84
CA THR A 16 -8.42 -6.69 -29.94
C THR A 16 -7.59 -5.49 -30.38
N SER A 17 -8.13 -4.30 -30.17
CA SER A 17 -7.39 -3.03 -30.29
C SER A 17 -7.71 -2.13 -29.11
N ARG A 18 -6.70 -1.50 -28.51
CA ARG A 18 -6.91 -0.52 -27.42
C ARG A 18 -7.66 0.69 -27.97
N THR A 19 -8.69 1.14 -27.25
CA THR A 19 -9.43 2.37 -27.61
C THR A 19 -8.66 3.64 -27.23
N GLY A 20 -7.63 3.50 -26.38
CA GLY A 20 -6.86 4.60 -25.80
C GLY A 20 -7.36 5.07 -24.43
N LYS A 21 -8.52 4.59 -23.96
CA LYS A 21 -8.98 4.85 -22.59
C LYS A 21 -8.38 3.83 -21.62
N PHE A 22 -8.06 4.27 -20.42
CA PHE A 22 -7.51 3.42 -19.37
C PHE A 22 -8.01 3.79 -17.99
N GLN A 23 -7.93 2.82 -17.07
CA GLN A 23 -8.08 3.00 -15.64
C GLN A 23 -6.80 2.49 -14.97
N THR A 24 -6.27 3.21 -13.98
CA THR A 24 -5.11 2.77 -13.20
C THR A 24 -5.45 2.61 -11.73
N THR A 25 -4.73 1.75 -11.03
CA THR A 25 -4.90 1.53 -9.60
C THR A 25 -4.41 2.73 -8.79
N GLY A 26 -5.17 3.14 -7.79
CA GLY A 26 -4.73 4.14 -6.80
C GLY A 26 -3.91 3.55 -5.66
N PHE A 27 -3.27 4.41 -4.88
CA PHE A 27 -2.36 4.02 -3.79
C PHE A 27 -2.99 3.98 -2.40
N GLU A 28 -4.25 4.39 -2.21
CA GLU A 28 -4.89 4.43 -0.89
C GLU A 28 -4.86 3.07 -0.17
N ASN A 29 -5.11 1.98 -0.91
CA ASN A 29 -5.03 0.62 -0.34
C ASN A 29 -3.59 0.21 -0.02
N VAL A 30 -2.60 0.74 -0.74
CA VAL A 30 -1.18 0.56 -0.43
C VAL A 30 -0.82 1.32 0.84
N ASP A 31 -1.30 2.56 0.99
CA ASP A 31 -1.12 3.39 2.19
C ASP A 31 -1.66 2.66 3.44
N ASN A 32 -2.87 2.09 3.33
CA ASN A 32 -3.52 1.32 4.41
C ASN A 32 -2.78 0.00 4.72
N ALA A 33 -2.33 -0.72 3.70
CA ALA A 33 -1.57 -1.96 3.88
C ALA A 33 -0.22 -1.69 4.56
N PHE A 34 0.47 -0.62 4.16
CA PHE A 34 1.71 -0.19 4.79
C PHE A 34 1.50 0.25 6.24
N ALA A 35 0.44 1.01 6.53
CA ALA A 35 0.11 1.39 7.91
C ALA A 35 -0.19 0.18 8.80
N THR A 36 -0.90 -0.81 8.25
CA THR A 36 -1.16 -2.08 8.93
C THR A 36 0.14 -2.83 9.20
N LEU A 37 1.05 -2.87 8.23
CA LEU A 37 2.38 -3.47 8.37
C LEU A 37 3.16 -2.84 9.53
N ILE A 38 3.24 -1.50 9.56
CA ILE A 38 3.91 -0.76 10.65
C ILE A 38 3.22 -1.01 12.00
N SER A 39 1.88 -1.05 12.04
CA SER A 39 1.20 -1.38 13.30
C SER A 39 1.51 -2.81 13.76
N ASN A 40 1.64 -3.78 12.84
CA ASN A 40 1.94 -5.16 13.18
C ASN A 40 3.37 -5.31 13.70
N ILE A 41 4.32 -4.52 13.20
CA ILE A 41 5.67 -4.44 13.76
C ILE A 41 5.62 -4.19 15.26
N PHE A 42 4.77 -3.26 15.72
CA PHE A 42 4.61 -2.99 17.16
C PHE A 42 3.75 -4.04 17.88
N SER A 43 2.81 -4.70 17.22
CA SER A 43 2.06 -5.83 17.81
C SER A 43 2.96 -7.02 18.14
N ASP A 44 4.00 -7.26 17.35
CA ASP A 44 4.90 -8.41 17.49
C ASP A 44 5.92 -8.25 18.63
N ILE A 45 6.00 -7.06 19.25
CA ILE A 45 6.99 -6.77 20.29
C ILE A 45 6.51 -7.32 21.63
N LEU A 46 7.33 -8.16 22.24
CA LEU A 46 7.13 -8.66 23.59
C LEU A 46 8.14 -8.03 24.55
N LEU A 47 7.63 -7.38 25.60
CA LEU A 47 8.43 -6.93 26.74
C LEU A 47 8.20 -7.88 27.92
N VAL A 48 9.23 -8.61 28.33
CA VAL A 48 9.17 -9.51 29.48
C VAL A 48 9.62 -8.75 30.72
N ALA A 49 8.70 -8.59 31.69
CA ALA A 49 8.95 -7.87 32.96
C ALA A 49 9.52 -6.45 32.74
N PRO A 50 8.73 -5.53 32.16
CA PRO A 50 9.22 -4.21 31.76
C PRO A 50 9.78 -3.41 32.94
N ALA A 51 10.95 -2.81 32.74
CA ALA A 51 11.56 -1.91 33.70
C ALA A 51 10.67 -0.67 33.92
N PRO A 52 10.83 0.08 35.03
CA PRO A 52 10.03 1.28 35.30
C PRO A 52 10.02 2.30 34.16
N GLU A 53 11.15 2.42 33.45
CA GLU A 53 11.37 3.29 32.30
C GLU A 53 10.69 2.80 31.01
N GLU A 54 10.38 1.50 30.90
CA GLU A 54 9.72 0.90 29.74
C GLU A 54 8.19 0.88 29.87
N LYS A 55 7.63 1.26 31.03
CA LYS A 55 6.18 1.21 31.30
C LYS A 55 5.34 1.97 30.28
N ARG A 56 5.83 3.11 29.79
CA ARG A 56 5.14 3.92 28.76
C ARG A 56 5.13 3.20 27.41
N PHE A 57 6.25 2.61 27.03
CA PHE A 57 6.34 1.81 25.81
C PHE A 57 5.45 0.56 25.91
N ALA A 58 5.47 -0.16 27.03
CA ALA A 58 4.58 -1.28 27.29
C ALA A 58 3.08 -0.88 27.20
N SER A 59 2.72 0.28 27.76
CA SER A 59 1.36 0.81 27.64
C SER A 59 0.98 1.09 26.19
N PHE A 60 1.89 1.60 25.37
CA PHE A 60 1.67 1.80 23.93
C PHE A 60 1.48 0.49 23.18
N LEU A 61 2.31 -0.53 23.43
CA LEU A 61 2.20 -1.83 22.77
C LEU A 61 0.83 -2.49 23.02
N ASN A 62 0.28 -2.30 24.22
CA ASN A 62 -1.03 -2.82 24.62
C ASN A 62 -2.23 -2.07 24.02
N ARG A 63 -2.03 -0.94 23.31
CA ARG A 63 -3.14 -0.21 22.69
C ARG A 63 -3.60 -0.90 21.39
N PRO A 64 -4.89 -0.78 21.03
CA PRO A 64 -5.37 -1.20 19.73
C PRO A 64 -4.58 -0.56 18.58
N PRO A 65 -4.35 -1.27 17.45
CA PRO A 65 -3.71 -0.73 16.25
C PRO A 65 -4.18 0.67 15.84
N ALA A 66 -5.49 0.90 15.87
CA ALA A 66 -6.14 2.16 15.49
C ALA A 66 -5.84 3.35 16.43
N GLU A 67 -5.21 3.13 17.58
CA GLU A 67 -4.73 4.17 18.49
C GLU A 67 -3.21 4.39 18.39
N ARG A 68 -2.50 3.51 17.70
CA ARG A 68 -1.03 3.53 17.61
C ARG A 68 -0.55 4.19 16.33
N VAL A 69 -1.19 3.91 15.20
CA VAL A 69 -0.75 4.34 13.88
C VAL A 69 -1.84 5.18 13.20
N TYR A 70 -1.44 6.35 12.71
CA TYR A 70 -2.28 7.28 11.96
C TYR A 70 -1.74 7.43 10.54
N VAL A 71 -2.64 7.57 9.56
CA VAL A 71 -2.29 7.85 8.15
C VAL A 71 -2.81 9.24 7.81
N ALA A 72 -1.93 10.24 7.82
CA ALA A 72 -2.30 11.60 7.48
C ALA A 72 -1.06 12.48 7.25
N ARG A 73 -1.21 13.45 6.35
CA ARG A 73 -0.16 14.42 6.02
C ARG A 73 -0.29 15.68 6.88
N PHE A 74 0.81 16.08 7.50
CA PHE A 74 0.92 17.31 8.28
C PHE A 74 2.30 17.94 8.07
N ASP A 75 2.38 19.26 8.23
CA ASP A 75 3.64 19.98 8.00
C ASP A 75 4.62 19.80 9.18
N ASN A 76 4.11 19.51 10.39
CA ASN A 76 4.91 19.22 11.56
C ASN A 76 4.13 18.43 12.63
N ALA A 77 4.87 17.85 13.59
CA ALA A 77 4.31 17.06 14.68
C ALA A 77 3.29 17.82 15.54
N ILE A 78 3.45 19.15 15.71
CA ILE A 78 2.53 19.96 16.50
C ILE A 78 1.18 20.11 15.80
N GLU A 79 1.17 20.33 14.48
CA GLU A 79 -0.06 20.39 13.69
C GLU A 79 -0.79 19.05 13.67
N PHE A 80 -0.05 17.95 13.53
CA PHE A 80 -0.60 16.61 13.70
C PHE A 80 -1.30 16.48 15.06
N LEU A 81 -0.61 16.81 16.16
CA LEU A 81 -1.17 16.70 17.51
C LEU A 81 -2.37 17.63 17.73
N LYS A 82 -2.32 18.85 17.21
CA LYS A 82 -3.46 19.78 17.23
C LYS A 82 -4.64 19.21 16.46
N ALA A 83 -4.41 18.56 15.31
CA ALA A 83 -5.46 17.95 14.51
C ALA A 83 -6.08 16.74 15.21
N VAL A 84 -5.26 15.86 15.84
CA VAL A 84 -5.76 14.74 16.66
C VAL A 84 -6.63 15.26 17.81
N ARG A 85 -6.15 16.26 18.56
CA ARG A 85 -6.91 16.89 19.65
C ARG A 85 -8.22 17.53 19.16
N ARG A 86 -8.21 18.21 18.00
CA ARG A 86 -9.40 18.84 17.41
C ARG A 86 -10.41 17.82 16.89
N ALA A 87 -9.95 16.74 16.27
CA ALA A 87 -10.82 15.65 15.82
C ALA A 87 -11.58 15.03 17.01
N ASN A 88 -10.94 14.95 18.18
CA ASN A 88 -11.56 14.48 19.42
C ASN A 88 -12.55 15.52 20.01
N ALA A 89 -12.25 16.82 19.92
CA ALA A 89 -13.13 17.88 20.42
C ALA A 89 -14.36 18.17 19.53
N GLY A 90 -14.23 18.00 18.21
CA GLY A 90 -15.26 18.35 17.22
C GLY A 90 -16.24 17.22 16.88
N GLN A 91 -15.90 15.96 17.18
CA GLN A 91 -16.84 14.86 17.04
C GLN A 91 -17.64 14.68 18.33
N GLY A 92 -18.81 15.33 18.43
CA GLY A 92 -19.86 14.97 19.40
C GLY A 92 -20.40 13.52 19.25
N ARG A 93 -19.64 12.64 18.59
CA ARG A 93 -19.82 11.19 18.65
C ARG A 93 -19.34 10.74 20.01
N LYS A 94 -20.27 10.28 20.86
CA LYS A 94 -19.91 9.32 21.90
C LYS A 94 -19.13 8.21 21.19
N PRO A 95 -17.84 7.99 21.50
CA PRO A 95 -17.13 6.87 20.93
C PRO A 95 -17.89 5.62 21.38
N GLU A 96 -18.22 4.72 20.44
CA GLU A 96 -18.83 3.43 20.80
C GLU A 96 -17.96 2.65 21.81
N ASN A 97 -16.68 3.00 21.91
CA ASN A 97 -15.77 2.61 22.99
C ASN A 97 -15.31 3.84 23.81
N GLN A 98 -15.92 4.05 24.97
CA GLN A 98 -15.60 5.15 25.91
C GLN A 98 -14.16 5.15 26.47
N ASN A 99 -13.33 4.15 26.15
CA ASN A 99 -12.00 3.95 26.74
C ASN A 99 -10.81 4.22 25.80
N ILE A 100 -11.04 4.62 24.55
CA ILE A 100 -9.98 4.83 23.55
C ILE A 100 -9.38 6.23 23.74
N ASN A 101 -8.18 6.33 24.30
CA ASN A 101 -7.49 7.63 24.50
C ASN A 101 -6.58 7.95 23.30
N ARG A 102 -7.19 8.51 22.24
CA ARG A 102 -6.52 8.86 20.99
C ARG A 102 -5.46 9.96 21.12
N ASP A 103 -5.47 10.73 22.22
CA ASP A 103 -4.49 11.79 22.51
C ASP A 103 -3.27 11.28 23.30
N ALA A 104 -3.24 10.00 23.69
CA ALA A 104 -2.17 9.46 24.49
C ALA A 104 -0.89 9.28 23.65
N LEU A 105 0.18 9.97 24.04
CA LEU A 105 1.53 9.62 23.58
C LEU A 105 2.01 8.32 24.27
N PRO A 106 2.90 7.54 23.64
CA PRO A 106 3.46 7.74 22.31
C PRO A 106 2.53 7.30 21.16
N LEU A 107 2.83 7.72 19.93
CA LEU A 107 2.08 7.39 18.71
C LEU A 107 2.97 7.42 17.46
N VAL A 108 2.44 6.90 16.35
CA VAL A 108 3.08 6.87 15.03
C VAL A 108 2.17 7.54 14.00
N ASN A 109 2.72 8.47 13.22
CA ASN A 109 2.07 9.00 12.03
C ASN A 109 2.80 8.51 10.78
N ILE A 110 2.05 8.21 9.73
CA ILE A 110 2.56 7.81 8.42
C ILE A 110 1.98 8.79 7.40
N SER A 111 2.87 9.40 6.62
CA SER A 111 2.49 10.27 5.50
C SER A 111 3.25 9.88 4.25
N ARG A 112 2.54 9.69 3.13
CA ARG A 112 3.16 9.46 1.84
C ARG A 112 3.50 10.80 1.17
N THR A 113 4.67 10.89 0.52
CA THR A 113 4.96 11.98 -0.40
C THR A 113 4.06 11.87 -1.65
N MET A 114 3.86 12.98 -2.37
CA MET A 114 3.07 12.94 -3.60
C MET A 114 3.89 12.51 -4.82
N ASP A 115 5.21 12.41 -4.65
CA ASP A 115 6.11 11.96 -5.70
C ASP A 115 5.91 10.46 -5.95
N ILE A 116 5.83 10.10 -7.23
CA ILE A 116 5.68 8.74 -7.69
C ILE A 116 6.80 8.49 -8.68
N ASN A 117 7.74 7.63 -8.31
CA ASN A 117 8.88 7.31 -9.15
C ASN A 117 8.68 5.92 -9.75
N TYR A 118 8.36 5.83 -11.03
CA TYR A 118 8.29 4.54 -11.72
C TYR A 118 9.69 3.94 -11.82
N ILE A 119 9.80 2.66 -11.50
CA ILE A 119 11.07 1.93 -11.63
C ILE A 119 11.38 1.82 -13.12
N ASN A 120 12.52 2.37 -13.54
CA ASN A 120 12.96 2.44 -14.93
C ASN A 120 14.27 1.66 -15.14
N ASP A 121 14.47 0.58 -14.39
CA ASP A 121 15.68 -0.24 -14.52
C ASP A 121 15.43 -1.34 -15.56
N ASP A 122 16.17 -1.31 -16.67
CA ASP A 122 16.06 -2.23 -17.81
C ASP A 122 16.26 -3.72 -17.43
N GLN A 123 16.70 -4.00 -16.20
CA GLN A 123 16.92 -5.35 -15.67
C GLN A 123 15.72 -5.95 -14.95
N GLN A 124 14.69 -5.16 -14.64
CA GLN A 124 13.43 -5.77 -14.23
C GLN A 124 12.65 -6.15 -15.48
N ILE A 125 12.26 -7.42 -15.48
CA ILE A 125 11.15 -7.93 -16.26
C ILE A 125 9.99 -7.01 -15.94
N ASP A 126 9.81 -5.98 -16.75
CA ASP A 126 8.53 -5.35 -16.99
C ASP A 126 7.63 -6.55 -17.18
N ARG A 127 6.86 -6.91 -16.15
CA ARG A 127 5.89 -7.98 -16.26
C ARG A 127 4.78 -7.38 -17.11
N LYS A 128 5.07 -7.11 -18.39
CA LYS A 128 4.14 -7.17 -19.51
C LYS A 128 3.67 -8.61 -19.66
N LYS A 129 3.23 -9.23 -18.56
CA LYS A 129 2.18 -10.21 -18.56
C LYS A 129 0.94 -9.41 -18.90
N VAL A 130 0.76 -9.24 -20.20
CA VAL A 130 -0.51 -8.79 -20.75
C VAL A 130 -1.52 -9.86 -20.38
N ALA A 131 -2.23 -9.62 -19.28
CA ALA A 131 -3.38 -10.40 -18.89
C ALA A 131 -4.61 -9.66 -19.40
N SER A 132 -5.63 -10.37 -19.84
CA SER A 132 -6.91 -9.76 -20.17
C SER A 132 -7.93 -10.13 -19.09
N PHE A 133 -8.69 -9.16 -18.61
CA PHE A 133 -9.95 -9.51 -17.97
C PHE A 133 -10.89 -9.98 -19.07
N CYS A 134 -11.43 -11.19 -18.94
CA CYS A 134 -12.44 -11.70 -19.86
C CYS A 134 -13.79 -11.73 -19.15
N GLU A 135 -14.86 -11.50 -19.90
CA GLU A 135 -16.21 -11.73 -19.43
C GLU A 135 -16.37 -13.24 -19.11
N PRO A 136 -16.84 -13.62 -17.90
CA PRO A 136 -16.88 -15.01 -17.47
C PRO A 136 -17.68 -15.94 -18.41
N ASP A 137 -18.76 -15.42 -19.00
CA ASP A 137 -19.71 -16.21 -19.77
C ASP A 137 -19.33 -16.36 -21.25
N THR A 138 -18.75 -15.31 -21.85
CA THR A 138 -18.47 -15.25 -23.29
C THR A 138 -16.98 -15.44 -23.62
N GLY A 139 -16.11 -15.31 -22.62
CA GLY A 139 -14.66 -15.26 -22.81
C GLY A 139 -14.20 -14.03 -23.61
N MET A 140 -15.08 -13.03 -23.81
CA MET A 140 -14.74 -11.79 -24.50
C MET A 140 -13.73 -10.99 -23.66
N PRO A 141 -12.58 -10.58 -24.23
CA PRO A 141 -11.64 -9.72 -23.53
C PRO A 141 -12.26 -8.33 -23.30
N LEU A 142 -12.38 -7.94 -22.03
CA LEU A 142 -12.94 -6.67 -21.55
C LEU A 142 -11.87 -5.58 -21.42
N ALA A 143 -10.69 -5.95 -20.92
CA ALA A 143 -9.59 -5.02 -20.74
C ALA A 143 -8.25 -5.72 -20.84
N GLU A 144 -7.25 -5.01 -21.36
CA GLU A 144 -5.86 -5.44 -21.37
C GLU A 144 -5.13 -4.85 -20.16
N LEU A 145 -4.42 -5.67 -19.40
CA LEU A 145 -3.73 -5.26 -18.18
C LEU A 145 -2.23 -5.09 -18.42
N GLU A 146 -1.71 -3.98 -17.93
CA GLU A 146 -0.30 -3.63 -17.93
C GLU A 146 0.16 -3.43 -16.50
N TYR A 147 1.19 -4.16 -16.09
CA TYR A 147 1.73 -4.14 -14.73
C TYR A 147 3.05 -3.38 -14.75
N THR A 148 3.13 -2.33 -13.94
CA THR A 148 4.31 -1.52 -13.72
C THR A 148 4.59 -1.43 -12.22
N GLN A 149 5.73 -0.90 -11.82
CA GLN A 149 6.07 -0.70 -10.41
C GLN A 149 6.44 0.75 -10.13
N ALA A 150 5.97 1.25 -9.00
CA ALA A 150 6.28 2.58 -8.51
C ALA A 150 6.94 2.51 -7.13
N ILE A 151 7.93 3.36 -6.92
CA ILE A 151 8.52 3.65 -5.62
C ILE A 151 7.72 4.78 -4.98
N LEU A 152 7.18 4.49 -3.80
CA LEU A 152 6.46 5.41 -2.94
C LEU A 152 7.29 5.67 -1.69
N THR A 153 7.50 6.94 -1.34
CA THR A 153 8.21 7.31 -0.11
C THR A 153 7.22 7.66 0.98
N TYR A 154 7.36 6.99 2.13
CA TYR A 154 6.58 7.25 3.34
C TYR A 154 7.45 7.86 4.41
N ASP A 155 7.00 8.96 4.98
CA ASP A 155 7.54 9.51 6.20
C ASP A 155 6.85 8.87 7.39
N VAL A 156 7.60 8.09 8.17
CA VAL A 156 7.13 7.51 9.43
C VAL A 156 7.62 8.38 10.58
N THR A 157 6.69 9.12 11.19
CA THR A 157 6.95 9.99 12.32
C THR A 157 6.60 9.29 13.63
N LEU A 158 7.58 9.10 14.51
CA LEU A 158 7.40 8.58 15.86
C LEU A 158 7.33 9.76 16.83
N MET A 159 6.41 9.72 17.79
CA MET A 159 6.20 10.80 18.77
C MET A 159 6.08 10.24 20.20
N ALA A 160 6.78 10.86 21.16
CA ALA A 160 6.77 10.45 22.57
C ALA A 160 7.04 11.63 23.52
N THR A 161 6.67 11.47 24.78
CA THR A 161 6.89 12.48 25.84
C THR A 161 8.29 12.47 26.43
N ASP A 162 9.05 11.41 26.20
CA ASP A 162 10.36 11.18 26.80
C ASP A 162 11.29 10.45 25.83
N LYS A 163 12.59 10.71 26.01
CA LYS A 163 13.63 10.21 25.13
C LYS A 163 13.79 8.68 25.20
N ALA A 164 13.55 8.08 26.37
CA ALA A 164 13.69 6.64 26.55
C ALA A 164 12.64 5.88 25.71
N THR A 165 11.37 6.27 25.83
CA THR A 165 10.28 5.71 25.02
C THR A 165 10.51 5.93 23.53
N MET A 166 10.93 7.14 23.13
CA MET A 166 11.28 7.43 21.73
C MET A 166 12.38 6.50 21.21
N SER A 167 13.46 6.34 21.98
CA SER A 167 14.59 5.48 21.61
C SER A 167 14.18 4.03 21.45
N LEU A 168 13.29 3.52 22.31
CA LEU A 168 12.74 2.17 22.19
C LEU A 168 11.91 2.01 20.92
N MET A 169 11.04 2.97 20.60
CA MET A 169 10.25 2.93 19.36
C MET A 169 11.13 2.92 18.12
N CYS A 170 12.14 3.79 18.04
CA CYS A 170 13.09 3.84 16.92
C CYS A 170 13.83 2.51 16.78
N ASN A 171 14.37 1.97 17.89
CA ASN A 171 15.12 0.73 17.88
C ASN A 171 14.26 -0.47 17.46
N SER A 172 13.03 -0.58 18.01
CA SER A 172 12.11 -1.66 17.66
C SER A 172 11.69 -1.61 16.19
N LEU A 173 11.36 -0.41 15.67
CA LEU A 173 11.00 -0.23 14.27
C LEU A 173 12.18 -0.58 13.36
N GLY A 174 13.36 -0.01 13.62
CA GLY A 174 14.57 -0.27 12.83
C GLY A 174 14.98 -1.74 12.84
N ALA A 175 14.97 -2.39 14.00
CA ALA A 175 15.29 -3.81 14.12
C ALA A 175 14.31 -4.69 13.33
N ARG A 176 13.00 -4.40 13.40
CA ARG A 176 12.01 -5.20 12.69
C ARG A 176 12.06 -4.99 11.19
N LEU A 177 12.19 -3.75 10.72
CA LEU A 177 12.37 -3.44 9.30
C LEU A 177 13.59 -4.17 8.74
N ARG A 178 14.71 -4.18 9.47
CA ARG A 178 15.91 -4.93 9.08
C ARG A 178 15.62 -6.41 8.85
N LEU A 179 14.84 -7.04 9.73
CA LEU A 179 14.44 -8.45 9.59
C LEU A 179 13.45 -8.70 8.45
N MET A 180 12.75 -7.66 7.99
CA MET A 180 11.77 -7.74 6.90
C MET A 180 12.37 -7.48 5.52
N THR A 181 13.71 -7.37 5.42
CA THR A 181 14.39 -7.21 4.13
C THR A 181 13.98 -8.32 3.15
N GLY A 182 13.42 -7.95 1.99
CA GLY A 182 12.94 -8.90 0.98
C GLY A 182 11.58 -9.53 1.28
N THR A 183 10.88 -9.09 2.33
CA THR A 183 9.51 -9.51 2.62
C THR A 183 8.52 -8.71 1.75
N GLN A 184 7.55 -9.41 1.17
CA GLN A 184 6.44 -8.81 0.44
C GLN A 184 5.20 -8.72 1.33
N PHE A 185 4.36 -7.74 1.06
CA PHE A 185 3.02 -7.62 1.62
C PHE A 185 2.04 -7.26 0.51
N GLU A 186 0.76 -7.53 0.71
CA GLU A 186 -0.26 -7.34 -0.32
C GLU A 186 -1.26 -6.26 0.10
N ALA A 187 -1.65 -5.44 -0.87
CA ALA A 187 -2.84 -4.61 -0.80
C ALA A 187 -3.86 -5.14 -1.80
N THR A 188 -5.16 -5.10 -1.49
CA THR A 188 -6.21 -5.46 -2.46
C THR A 188 -6.93 -4.19 -2.89
N THR A 189 -7.09 -4.00 -4.20
CA THR A 189 -7.86 -2.91 -4.78
C THR A 189 -8.83 -3.42 -5.82
N HIS A 190 -9.73 -2.56 -6.31
CA HIS A 190 -10.64 -2.91 -7.40
C HIS A 190 -10.23 -2.17 -8.68
N LEU A 191 -10.10 -2.92 -9.77
CA LEU A 191 -9.83 -2.38 -11.11
C LEU A 191 -10.86 -2.97 -12.07
N VAL A 192 -11.61 -2.11 -12.79
CA VAL A 192 -12.74 -2.54 -13.64
C VAL A 192 -13.72 -3.46 -12.88
N ARG A 193 -14.00 -3.14 -11.60
CA ARG A 193 -14.85 -3.92 -10.67
C ARG A 193 -14.33 -5.32 -10.31
N VAL A 194 -13.12 -5.67 -10.72
CA VAL A 194 -12.46 -6.92 -10.33
C VAL A 194 -11.48 -6.65 -9.20
N PRO A 195 -11.51 -7.41 -8.08
CA PRO A 195 -10.49 -7.29 -7.06
C PRO A 195 -9.15 -7.78 -7.60
N VAL A 196 -8.11 -6.97 -7.44
CA VAL A 196 -6.74 -7.27 -7.86
C VAL A 196 -5.78 -7.10 -6.68
N PRO A 197 -4.86 -8.06 -6.46
CA PRO A 197 -3.79 -7.89 -5.50
C PRO A 197 -2.71 -6.97 -6.08
N LEU A 198 -2.24 -6.04 -5.26
CA LEU A 198 -1.06 -5.22 -5.49
C LEU A 198 0.06 -5.76 -4.60
N ILE A 199 1.12 -6.26 -5.21
CA ILE A 199 2.29 -6.72 -4.47
C ILE A 199 3.10 -5.50 -4.08
N CYS A 200 3.44 -5.42 -2.79
CA CYS A 200 4.22 -4.35 -2.21
C CYS A 200 5.46 -4.92 -1.52
N SER A 201 6.55 -4.15 -1.46
CA SER A 201 7.77 -4.53 -0.75
C SER A 201 8.54 -3.31 -0.25
N ILE A 202 9.27 -3.47 0.85
CA ILE A 202 10.12 -2.40 1.40
C ILE A 202 11.49 -2.46 0.69
N GLN A 203 11.92 -1.35 0.11
CA GLN A 203 13.16 -1.26 -0.66
C GLN A 203 14.39 -1.08 0.26
N ASP A 204 14.33 -0.11 1.17
CA ASP A 204 15.48 0.35 1.97
C ASP A 204 15.47 -0.20 3.41
N ALA A 205 15.04 -1.45 3.59
CA ALA A 205 14.91 -2.08 4.90
C ALA A 205 16.23 -2.20 5.70
N LYS A 206 17.39 -1.97 5.05
CA LYS A 206 18.71 -2.27 5.61
C LYS A 206 19.29 -1.16 6.48
N GLU A 207 18.89 0.09 6.28
CA GLU A 207 19.37 1.26 6.99
C GLU A 207 18.23 2.26 7.15
N VAL A 208 17.70 2.38 8.37
CA VAL A 208 16.61 3.33 8.67
C VAL A 208 17.23 4.48 9.46
N GLY A 209 17.39 5.62 8.78
CA GLY A 209 17.84 6.86 9.39
C GLY A 209 16.68 7.60 10.04
N PHE A 210 16.85 8.02 11.30
CA PHE A 210 15.88 8.85 12.01
C PHE A 210 16.40 10.29 12.12
N THR A 211 15.61 11.25 11.66
CA THR A 211 15.88 12.69 11.81
C THR A 211 15.04 13.26 12.94
N ASP A 212 15.64 14.06 13.81
CA ASP A 212 14.92 14.77 14.88
C ASP A 212 14.05 15.88 14.27
N VAL A 213 12.75 15.81 14.53
CA VAL A 213 11.74 16.79 14.11
C VAL A 213 10.94 17.31 15.32
N SER A 214 11.54 17.23 16.52
CA SER A 214 10.93 17.68 17.77
C SER A 214 10.58 19.16 17.74
N ALA A 215 9.52 19.52 18.47
CA ALA A 215 9.14 20.91 18.66
C ALA A 215 10.24 21.71 19.39
N PRO A 216 10.41 23.02 19.11
CA PRO A 216 11.30 23.88 19.87
C PRO A 216 10.98 23.86 21.37
N ILE A 217 12.01 23.98 22.21
CA ILE A 217 11.97 23.85 23.69
C ILE A 217 10.90 24.74 24.37
N GLY A 218 10.47 25.83 23.72
CA GLY A 218 9.47 26.77 24.24
C GLY A 218 8.03 26.24 24.26
N GLU A 219 7.73 25.19 23.47
CA GLU A 219 6.43 24.50 23.49
C GLU A 219 6.62 23.13 24.16
N GLU A 220 5.59 22.62 24.85
CA GLU A 220 5.58 21.36 25.62
C GLU A 220 6.52 20.30 25.01
N ARG A 221 7.51 19.82 25.79
CA ARG A 221 8.61 18.98 25.27
C ARG A 221 8.09 17.64 24.75
N ILE A 222 7.79 17.59 23.46
CA ILE A 222 7.44 16.39 22.72
C ILE A 222 8.62 16.04 21.84
N TYR A 223 9.12 14.82 22.01
CA TYR A 223 10.13 14.27 21.14
C TYR A 223 9.44 13.72 19.90
N ALA A 224 9.97 14.06 18.74
CA ALA A 224 9.51 13.53 17.47
C ALA A 224 10.70 13.18 16.59
N THR A 225 10.65 12.02 15.95
CA THR A 225 11.63 11.62 14.95
C THR A 225 10.91 11.16 13.69
N GLN A 226 11.54 11.34 12.53
CA GLN A 226 11.00 10.96 11.25
C GLN A 226 11.99 10.06 10.52
N ALA A 227 11.50 8.99 9.91
CA ALA A 227 12.26 8.11 9.06
C ALA A 227 11.58 7.98 7.69
N PRO A 228 12.26 8.33 6.57
CA PRO A 228 11.77 8.04 5.24
C PRO A 228 11.91 6.53 4.95
N ILE A 229 10.85 5.92 4.44
CA ILE A 229 10.81 4.51 4.06
C ILE A 229 10.27 4.40 2.64
N SER A 230 11.08 3.83 1.75
CA SER A 230 10.72 3.57 0.36
C SER A 230 10.00 2.21 0.24
N VAL A 231 8.84 2.22 -0.41
CA VAL A 231 8.03 1.03 -0.70
C VAL A 231 7.86 0.94 -2.21
N ILE A 232 8.18 -0.22 -2.77
CA ILE A 232 7.85 -0.57 -4.14
C ILE A 232 6.44 -1.15 -4.13
N ALA A 233 5.56 -0.63 -4.97
CA ALA A 233 4.19 -1.12 -5.14
C ALA A 233 3.86 -1.33 -6.61
N ASP A 234 3.11 -2.39 -6.89
CA ASP A 234 2.55 -2.63 -8.22
C ASP A 234 1.53 -1.54 -8.59
N VAL A 235 1.59 -1.10 -9.84
CA VAL A 235 0.62 -0.22 -10.49
C VAL A 235 0.06 -0.95 -11.70
N ILE A 236 -1.23 -1.24 -11.66
CA ILE A 236 -1.92 -1.98 -12.72
C ILE A 236 -2.75 -0.98 -13.53
N THR A 237 -2.54 -0.98 -14.84
CA THR A 237 -3.30 -0.18 -15.78
C THR A 237 -4.15 -1.10 -16.65
N ALA A 238 -5.47 -0.91 -16.62
CA ALA A 238 -6.43 -1.60 -17.47
C ALA A 238 -6.80 -0.71 -18.65
N TRP A 239 -6.54 -1.19 -19.87
CA TRP A 239 -6.88 -0.54 -21.12
C TRP A 239 -8.20 -1.08 -21.66
N GLU A 240 -9.10 -0.17 -22.03
CA GLU A 240 -10.34 -0.52 -22.72
C GLU A 240 -10.02 -1.10 -24.11
N LEU A 241 -10.69 -2.18 -24.47
CA LEU A 241 -10.49 -2.91 -25.72
C LEU A 241 -11.74 -2.85 -26.59
N ASP A 242 -11.55 -2.61 -27.88
CA ASP A 242 -12.49 -3.03 -28.91
C ASP A 242 -12.16 -4.46 -29.32
N ALA A 243 -13.05 -5.41 -29.03
CA ALA A 243 -12.87 -6.81 -29.38
C ALA A 243 -13.80 -7.23 -30.52
N LYS A 244 -13.23 -7.85 -31.56
CA LYS A 244 -13.98 -8.41 -32.68
C LYS A 244 -13.65 -9.90 -32.83
N ARG A 245 -14.69 -10.74 -32.86
CA ARG A 245 -14.52 -12.17 -33.11
C ARG A 245 -14.32 -12.41 -34.60
N ILE A 246 -13.18 -13.00 -34.97
CA ILE A 246 -12.90 -13.46 -36.32
C ILE A 246 -13.09 -14.96 -36.34
N ILE A 247 -13.91 -15.43 -37.29
CA ILE A 247 -14.18 -16.85 -37.50
C ILE A 247 -13.47 -17.27 -38.77
N THR A 248 -12.53 -18.21 -38.64
CA THR A 248 -11.80 -18.79 -39.76
C THR A 248 -12.35 -20.18 -40.03
N GLU A 249 -12.82 -20.40 -41.25
CA GLU A 249 -13.32 -21.68 -41.72
C GLU A 249 -12.29 -22.35 -42.63
N THR A 250 -11.85 -23.55 -42.25
CA THR A 250 -10.97 -24.37 -43.08
C THR A 250 -11.82 -25.40 -43.80
N SER A 251 -11.85 -25.36 -45.13
CA SER A 251 -12.58 -26.34 -45.96
C SER A 251 -11.68 -26.99 -47.00
N ILE A 252 -11.87 -28.28 -47.25
CA ILE A 252 -11.27 -28.97 -48.40
C ILE A 252 -12.31 -29.10 -49.51
N SER A 253 -11.88 -28.82 -50.75
CA SER A 253 -12.62 -29.19 -51.96
C SER A 253 -12.24 -30.61 -52.35
N MET A 254 -13.19 -31.53 -52.34
CA MET A 254 -13.01 -32.85 -52.94
C MET A 254 -13.14 -32.69 -54.46
N GLY A 255 -12.05 -32.96 -55.18
CA GLY A 255 -12.00 -32.99 -56.64
C GLY A 255 -12.64 -34.24 -57.21
#